data_AF-A0A354XWD9-F1
#
_entry.id   AF-A0A354XWD9-F1
#
_cell.length_a   1.000
_cell.length_b   1.000
_cell.length_c   1.000
_cell.angle_alpha   90.00
_cell.angle_beta   90.00
_cell.angle_gamma   90.00
#
_symmetry.space_group_name_H-M   'P 1'
#
loop_
_entity.id
_entity.type
_entity.pdbx_description
1 polymer ?
#
loop_
_entity_poly.entity_id
_entity_poly.type
_entity_poly.pdbx_seq_one_letter_code
_entity_poly.pdbx_strand_id
1 'polypeptide(L)'
;MEYTLLNNGIKIPMLGLGTYRIGKTDNDVYRAIRTALDVGYRHIDTATLYGNEAPIGKAIRESGIPREEIFVTTKLWGDDVMKEAVPQAFDRSMQLLN
;
A
#
# COMPACT_ATOMS: atom_id res chain seq x y z
N MET A 1 -9.13 7.54 -14.76
CA MET A 1 -7.97 7.75 -13.87
C MET A 1 -6.92 8.50 -14.65
N GLU A 2 -6.42 9.62 -14.14
CA GLU A 2 -5.26 10.31 -14.72
C GLU A 2 -3.96 9.75 -14.13
N TYR A 3 -2.92 9.69 -14.96
CA TYR A 3 -1.61 9.17 -14.60
C TYR A 3 -0.54 10.18 -14.93
N THR A 4 0.54 10.20 -14.14
CA THR A 4 1.78 10.89 -14.49
C THR A 4 2.90 9.88 -14.74
N LEU A 5 3.87 10.27 -15.56
CA LEU A 5 5.07 9.49 -15.81
C LEU A 5 6.16 9.89 -14.80
N LEU A 6 6.66 8.90 -14.08
CA LEU A 6 7.87 9.05 -13.29
C LEU A 6 9.08 9.17 -14.24
N ASN A 7 10.19 9.69 -13.73
CA ASN A 7 11.43 9.89 -14.51
C ASN A 7 12.04 8.58 -15.06
N ASN A 8 11.58 7.42 -14.57
CA ASN A 8 11.96 6.09 -15.03
C ASN A 8 10.93 5.46 -16.00
N GLY A 9 9.92 6.22 -16.45
CA GLY A 9 8.89 5.76 -17.39
C GLY A 9 7.73 4.99 -16.78
N ILE A 10 7.73 4.72 -15.47
CA ILE A 10 6.61 4.07 -14.78
C ILE A 10 5.44 5.05 -14.67
N LYS A 11 4.23 4.58 -14.99
CA LYS A 11 2.98 5.34 -14.77
C LYS A 11 2.53 5.19 -13.34
N ILE A 12 2.25 6.29 -12.68
CA ILE A 12 1.63 6.32 -11.34
C ILE A 12 0.27 7.04 -11.40
N PRO A 13 -0.80 6.50 -10.79
CA PRO A 13 -2.07 7.22 -10.70
C PRO A 13 -1.90 8.50 -9.88
N MET A 14 -2.36 9.63 -10.41
CA MET A 14 -2.20 10.93 -9.73
C MET A 14 -3.02 11.04 -8.45
N LEU A 15 -4.12 10.29 -8.35
CA LEU A 15 -4.94 10.20 -7.15
C LEU A 15 -4.65 8.89 -6.43
N GLY A 16 -4.26 8.98 -5.16
CA GLY A 16 -4.02 7.83 -4.29
C GLY A 16 -4.73 7.96 -2.94
N LEU A 17 -4.95 6.83 -2.29
CA LEU A 17 -5.50 6.77 -0.93
C LEU A 17 -4.36 6.67 0.09
N GLY A 18 -4.22 7.68 0.94
CA GLY A 18 -3.37 7.61 2.13
C GLY A 18 -4.04 6.85 3.28
N THR A 19 -3.27 6.06 4.01
CA THR A 19 -3.80 5.10 5.01
C THR A 19 -3.38 5.38 6.45
N TYR A 20 -2.74 6.52 6.73
CA TYR A 20 -2.36 6.87 8.10
C TYR A 20 -3.59 7.00 9.01
N ARG A 21 -3.62 6.22 10.09
CA ARG A 21 -4.72 6.22 11.09
C ARG A 21 -6.11 5.96 10.49
N ILE A 22 -6.18 5.21 9.40
CA ILE A 22 -7.46 4.80 8.82
C ILE A 22 -8.09 3.70 9.67
N GLY A 23 -9.33 3.91 10.12
CA GLY A 23 -10.04 2.95 10.96
C GLY A 23 -9.48 2.78 12.38
N LYS A 24 -10.10 1.89 13.16
CA LYS A 24 -9.63 1.50 14.50
C LYS A 24 -9.19 0.05 14.56
N THR A 25 -9.54 -0.74 13.55
CA THR A 25 -9.31 -2.18 13.48
C THR A 25 -8.84 -2.57 12.09
N ASP A 26 -8.20 -3.74 11.96
CA ASP A 26 -7.79 -4.31 10.66
C ASP A 26 -8.97 -4.46 9.69
N ASN A 27 -10.17 -4.77 10.21
CA ASN A 27 -11.37 -4.87 9.39
C ASN A 27 -11.86 -3.50 8.88
N ASP A 28 -11.63 -2.41 9.62
CA ASP A 28 -11.90 -1.06 9.13
C ASP A 28 -10.96 -0.69 7.99
N VAL A 29 -9.66 -0.98 8.15
CA VAL A 29 -8.65 -0.77 7.11
C VAL A 29 -9.02 -1.58 5.86
N TYR A 30 -9.26 -2.88 6.01
CA TYR A 30 -9.63 -3.77 4.92
C TYR A 30 -10.84 -3.23 4.14
N ARG A 31 -11.93 -2.86 4.85
CA ARG A 31 -13.13 -2.31 4.20
C ARG A 31 -12.84 -1.00 3.48
N ALA A 32 -12.07 -0.10 4.08
CA ALA A 32 -11.71 1.16 3.44
C ALA A 32 -10.92 0.94 2.13
N ILE A 33 -9.98 -0.01 2.12
CA ILE A 33 -9.24 -0.37 0.89
C ILE A 33 -10.16 -1.01 -0.14
N ARG A 34 -11.04 -1.94 0.25
CA ARG A 34 -12.01 -2.55 -0.68
C ARG A 34 -12.90 -1.48 -1.31
N THR A 35 -13.49 -0.60 -0.49
CA THR A 35 -14.31 0.51 -0.98
C THR A 35 -13.54 1.42 -1.92
N ALA A 36 -12.30 1.78 -1.61
CA ALA A 36 -11.48 2.61 -2.49
C ALA A 36 -11.24 1.94 -3.84
N LEU A 37 -10.88 0.66 -3.85
CA LEU A 37 -10.68 -0.12 -5.08
C LEU A 37 -11.98 -0.24 -5.90
N ASP A 38 -13.12 -0.46 -5.23
CA ASP A 38 -14.44 -0.61 -5.85
C ASP A 38 -14.93 0.70 -6.48
N VAL A 39 -14.65 1.87 -5.87
CA VAL A 39 -14.96 3.19 -6.45
C VAL A 39 -13.91 3.68 -7.46
N GLY A 40 -12.90 2.85 -7.73
CA GLY A 40 -11.99 3.03 -8.84
C GLY A 40 -10.58 3.49 -8.49
N TYR A 41 -10.20 3.65 -7.21
CA TYR A 41 -8.79 3.92 -6.85
C TYR A 41 -7.88 2.80 -7.34
N ARG A 42 -6.68 3.18 -7.77
CA ARG A 42 -5.63 2.26 -8.21
C ARG A 42 -4.27 2.59 -7.61
N HIS A 43 -4.21 3.49 -6.63
CA HIS A 43 -2.99 3.86 -5.92
C HIS A 43 -3.28 3.86 -4.41
N ILE A 44 -2.59 3.00 -3.68
CA ILE A 44 -2.69 2.86 -2.22
C ILE A 44 -1.34 3.21 -1.60
N ASP A 45 -1.34 4.16 -0.66
CA ASP A 45 -0.16 4.62 0.06
C ASP A 45 -0.23 4.25 1.55
N THR A 46 0.77 3.50 2.01
CA THR A 46 0.96 3.08 3.40
C THR A 46 2.41 3.26 3.84
N ALA A 47 2.74 2.82 5.04
CA ALA A 47 4.08 2.77 5.60
C ALA A 47 4.15 1.67 6.68
N THR A 48 5.33 1.11 6.91
CA THR A 48 5.53 0.09 7.96
C THR A 48 5.10 0.59 9.34
N LEU A 49 5.39 1.86 9.64
CA LEU A 49 5.00 2.53 10.90
C LEU A 49 3.49 2.50 11.14
N TYR A 50 2.66 2.47 10.10
CA TYR A 50 1.21 2.56 10.25
C TYR A 50 0.60 1.25 10.78
N GLY A 51 1.36 0.15 10.73
CA GLY A 51 0.97 -1.13 11.31
C GLY A 51 -0.25 -1.76 10.62
N ASN A 52 -0.55 -1.36 9.39
CA ASN A 52 -1.79 -1.73 8.68
C ASN A 52 -1.54 -2.38 7.31
N GLU A 53 -0.30 -2.80 7.02
CA GLU A 53 0.06 -3.44 5.75
C GLU A 53 -0.69 -4.78 5.54
N ALA A 54 -0.84 -5.58 6.59
CA ALA A 54 -1.51 -6.89 6.49
C ALA A 54 -2.98 -6.81 6.01
N PRO A 55 -3.86 -5.99 6.62
CA PRO A 55 -5.22 -5.84 6.11
C PRO A 55 -5.28 -5.18 4.72
N ILE A 56 -4.31 -4.32 4.35
CA ILE A 56 -4.21 -3.75 3.00
C ILE A 56 -3.88 -4.85 1.97
N GLY A 57 -2.86 -5.67 2.22
CA GLY A 57 -2.48 -6.78 1.35
C GLY A 57 -3.64 -7.75 1.13
N LYS A 58 -4.34 -8.10 2.23
CA LYS A 58 -5.56 -8.93 2.16
C LYS A 58 -6.63 -8.29 1.26
N ALA A 59 -6.92 -7.01 1.43
CA ALA A 59 -7.92 -6.31 0.64
C ALA A 59 -7.57 -6.26 -0.86
N ILE A 60 -6.28 -6.10 -1.18
CA ILE A 60 -5.79 -6.13 -2.56
C ILE A 60 -5.96 -7.52 -3.18
N ARG A 61 -5.52 -8.59 -2.50
CA ARG A 61 -5.68 -9.97 -2.99
C ARG A 61 -7.13 -10.35 -3.24
N GLU A 62 -8.02 -9.96 -2.34
CA GLU A 62 -9.44 -10.28 -2.40
C GLU A 62 -10.24 -9.29 -3.29
N SER A 63 -9.56 -8.34 -3.95
CA SER A 63 -10.23 -7.34 -4.78
C SER A 63 -10.72 -7.86 -6.12
N GLY A 64 -10.10 -8.92 -6.65
CA GLY A 64 -10.31 -9.41 -8.01
C GLY A 64 -9.73 -8.49 -9.10
N ILE A 65 -9.04 -7.41 -8.74
CA ILE A 65 -8.35 -6.52 -9.68
C ILE A 65 -6.96 -7.11 -9.94
N PRO A 66 -6.50 -7.18 -11.21
CA PRO A 66 -5.15 -7.63 -11.53
C PRO A 66 -4.10 -6.82 -10.77
N ARG A 67 -3.08 -7.51 -10.22
CA ARG A 67 -2.09 -6.88 -9.32
C ARG A 67 -1.36 -5.73 -10.03
N GLU A 68 -1.06 -5.88 -11.31
CA GLU A 68 -0.40 -4.90 -12.17
C GLU A 68 -1.20 -3.60 -12.37
N GLU A 69 -2.51 -3.61 -12.10
CA GLU A 69 -3.35 -2.41 -12.15
C GLU A 69 -3.31 -1.59 -10.87
N ILE A 70 -2.74 -2.12 -9.77
CA ILE A 70 -2.70 -1.46 -8.47
C ILE A 70 -1.28 -0.98 -8.17
N PHE A 71 -1.11 0.32 -8.07
CA PHE A 71 0.10 0.95 -7.55
C PHE A 71 0.07 0.92 -6.01
N VAL A 72 1.06 0.30 -5.39
CA VAL A 72 1.17 0.24 -3.91
C VAL A 72 2.47 0.89 -3.51
N THR A 73 2.40 1.83 -2.58
CA THR A 73 3.55 2.47 -1.96
C THR A 73 3.58 2.14 -0.48
N THR A 74 4.72 1.63 -0.01
CA THR A 74 5.05 1.54 1.42
C THR A 74 6.39 2.22 1.68
N LYS A 75 6.72 2.46 2.95
CA LYS A 75 7.85 3.29 3.38
C LYS A 75 8.60 2.59 4.51
N LEU A 76 9.92 2.54 4.39
CA LEU A 76 10.82 2.10 5.45
C LEU A 76 10.71 3.04 6.66
N TRP A 77 10.83 2.49 7.87
CA TRP A 77 10.92 3.28 9.08
C TRP A 77 12.37 3.60 9.41
N GLY A 78 12.61 4.78 10.01
CA GLY A 78 13.96 5.26 10.31
C GLY A 78 14.77 4.30 11.19
N ASP A 79 14.11 3.61 12.13
CA ASP A 79 14.79 2.66 13.01
C ASP A 79 15.38 1.46 12.24
N ASP A 80 14.71 1.01 11.18
CA ASP A 80 15.21 -0.10 10.35
C ASP A 80 16.45 0.33 9.55
N VAL A 81 16.48 1.60 9.12
CA VAL A 81 17.64 2.19 8.45
C VAL A 81 18.81 2.30 9.43
N MET A 82 18.57 2.84 10.63
CA MET A 82 19.61 3.01 11.66
C MET A 82 20.19 1.69 12.17
N LYS A 83 19.41 0.61 12.13
CA LYS A 83 19.83 -0.74 12.52
C LYS A 83 20.43 -1.55 11.37
N GLU A 84 20.62 -0.95 10.20
CA GLU A 84 21.08 -1.64 8.99
C GLU A 84 20.20 -2.85 8.60
N ALA A 85 18.91 -2.79 8.95
CA ALA A 85 17.94 -3.88 8.79
C ALA A 85 17.00 -3.69 7.59
N VAL A 86 17.42 -2.86 6.61
CA VAL A 86 16.60 -2.50 5.44
C VAL A 86 16.11 -3.71 4.65
N PRO A 87 16.94 -4.72 4.30
CA PRO A 87 16.47 -5.90 3.58
C PRO A 87 15.38 -6.66 4.34
N GLN A 88 15.55 -6.84 5.65
CA GLN A 88 14.59 -7.55 6.50
C GLN A 88 13.27 -6.78 6.65
N ALA A 89 13.34 -5.45 6.74
CA ALA A 89 12.16 -4.59 6.79
C ALA A 89 11.39 -4.60 5.46
N PHE A 90 12.11 -4.60 4.34
CA PHE A 90 11.53 -4.76 3.00
C PHE A 90 10.83 -6.12 2.86
N ASP A 91 11.52 -7.23 3.18
CA ASP A 91 10.94 -8.58 3.08
C ASP A 91 9.71 -8.76 3.95
N ARG A 92 9.71 -8.17 5.15
CA ARG A 92 8.52 -8.15 6.01
C ARG A 92 7.34 -7.44 5.34
N SER A 93 7.57 -6.25 4.78
CA SER A 93 6.54 -5.49 4.09
C SER A 93 6.00 -6.29 2.89
N MET A 94 6.89 -6.95 2.13
CA MET A 94 6.51 -7.82 1.02
C MET A 94 5.64 -8.99 1.48
N GLN A 95 5.95 -9.63 2.62
CA GLN A 95 5.12 -10.71 3.18
C GLN A 95 3.74 -10.24 3.64
N LEU A 96 3.64 -9.03 4.19
CA LEU A 96 2.38 -8.48 4.66
C LEU A 96 1.49 -7.97 3.52
N LEU A 97 2.10 -7.43 2.45
CA LEU A 97 1.40 -6.82 1.32
C LEU A 97 1.10 -7.78 0.15
N ASN A 98 1.92 -8.81 -0.07
CA ASN A 98 1.68 -9.83 -1.10
C ASN A 98 0.54 -10.76 -0.72
#